data_AF-A0A4Q6BLW8-F1
#
_entry.id   AF-A0A4Q6BLW8-F1
#
_cell.length_a   1.000
_cell.length_b   1.000
_cell.length_c   1.000
_cell.angle_alpha   90.00
_cell.angle_beta   90.00
_cell.angle_gamma   90.00
#
_symmetry.space_group_name_H-M   'P 1'
#
loop_
_entity.id
_entity.type
_entity.pdbx_description
1 polymer ?
#
loop_
_entity_poly.entity_id
_entity_poly.type
_entity_poly.pdbx_seq_one_letter_code
_entity_poly.pdbx_strand_id
1 'polypeptide(L)'
;MTWASPLAFLLFIPLVAVAGWMIYRAKKSRPTLQFSSVEFAKTLSPSLRARLRWLPAAVLMASMACAIVALARPQRADTKVRKNVEGIDIMLT
;
A
#
# COMPACT_ATOMS: atom_id res chain seq x y z
N MET A 1 -12.26 8.74 15.28
CA MET A 1 -12.16 7.59 14.35
C MET A 1 -11.75 6.38 15.16
N THR A 2 -12.65 5.41 15.32
CA THR A 2 -12.34 4.16 16.03
C THR A 2 -12.03 3.10 14.97
N TRP A 3 -10.94 2.36 15.17
CA TRP A 3 -10.60 1.24 14.30
C TRP A 3 -11.02 -0.03 15.02
N ALA A 4 -11.83 -0.87 14.37
CA ALA A 4 -12.32 -2.10 14.99
C ALA A 4 -11.19 -3.11 15.26
N SER A 5 -10.13 -3.06 14.47
CA SER A 5 -8.98 -3.96 14.57
C SER A 5 -7.66 -3.20 14.35
N PRO A 6 -7.11 -2.53 15.38
CA PRO A 6 -5.82 -1.83 15.28
C PRO A 6 -4.67 -2.76 14.90
N LEU A 7 -4.78 -4.05 15.26
CA LEU A 7 -3.80 -5.08 14.92
C LEU A 7 -3.71 -5.38 13.42
N ALA A 8 -4.68 -4.98 12.60
CA ALA A 8 -4.59 -5.15 11.14
C ALA A 8 -3.42 -4.36 10.54
N PHE A 9 -2.96 -3.28 11.18
CA PHE A 9 -1.78 -2.53 10.75
C PHE A 9 -0.48 -3.34 10.87
N LEU A 10 -0.43 -4.42 11.66
CA LEU A 10 0.75 -5.28 11.77
C LEU A 10 1.07 -5.96 10.43
N LEU A 11 0.09 -6.12 9.53
CA LEU A 11 0.28 -6.65 8.17
C LEU A 11 1.15 -5.75 7.28
N PHE A 12 1.37 -4.48 7.65
CA PHE A 12 2.35 -3.64 6.96
C PHE A 12 3.79 -4.12 7.16
N ILE A 13 4.10 -4.78 8.28
CA ILE A 13 5.46 -5.26 8.57
C ILE A 13 5.92 -6.30 7.54
N PRO A 14 5.20 -7.42 7.31
CA PRO A 14 5.58 -8.37 6.27
C PRO A 14 5.51 -7.75 4.87
N LEU A 15 4.58 -6.82 4.62
CA LEU A 15 4.50 -6.13 3.31
C LEU A 15 5.79 -5.36 2.99
N VAL A 16 6.29 -4.57 3.95
CA VAL A 16 7.53 -3.81 3.79
C VAL A 16 8.74 -4.74 3.72
N ALA A 17 8.74 -5.86 4.46
CA ALA A 17 9.81 -6.86 4.37
C ALA A 17 9.89 -7.50 2.98
N VAL A 18 8.75 -7.90 2.40
CA VAL A 18 8.67 -8.46 1.04
C VAL A 18 9.08 -7.42 -0.01
N ALA A 19 8.63 -6.17 0.14
CA ALA A 19 9.04 -5.06 -0.71
C ALA A 19 10.55 -4.86 -0.72
N GLY A 20 11.16 -4.80 0.47
CA GLY A 20 12.61 -4.68 0.64
C GLY A 20 13.36 -5.86 0.03
N TRP A 21 12.85 -7.08 0.21
CA TRP A 21 13.42 -8.28 -0.38
C TRP A 21 13.34 -8.28 -1.91
N MET A 22 12.22 -7.87 -2.50
CA MET A 22 12.07 -7.74 -3.94
C MET A 22 13.07 -6.74 -4.52
N ILE A 23 13.28 -5.59 -3.87
CA ILE A 23 14.26 -4.59 -4.28
C ILE A 23 15.68 -5.13 -4.13
N TYR A 24 16.00 -5.77 -3.01
CA TYR A 24 17.31 -6.38 -2.77
C TYR A 24 17.60 -7.45 -3.83
N ARG A 25 16.62 -8.30 -4.15
CA ARG A 25 16.74 -9.33 -5.18
C ARG A 25 16.84 -8.73 -6.58
N ALA A 26 16.12 -7.66 -6.88
CA ALA A 26 16.24 -6.94 -8.15
C ALA A 26 17.65 -6.33 -8.33
N LYS A 27 18.23 -5.79 -7.24
CA LYS A 27 19.63 -5.30 -7.24
C LYS A 27 20.66 -6.42 -7.34
N LYS A 28 20.39 -7.57 -6.72
CA LYS A 28 21.30 -8.74 -6.70
C LYS A 28 21.14 -9.65 -7.92
N SER A 29 20.08 -9.47 -8.72
CA SER A 29 19.86 -10.19 -9.96
C SER A 29 20.94 -9.80 -10.96
N ARG A 30 22.06 -10.53 -10.90
CA ARG A 30 23.13 -10.46 -11.89
C ARG A 30 22.48 -10.71 -13.25
N PRO A 31 22.65 -9.83 -14.24
CA PRO A 31 22.12 -10.07 -15.57
C PRO A 31 22.68 -11.41 -16.06
N THR A 32 21.82 -12.41 -16.21
CA THR A 32 22.17 -13.73 -16.78
C THR A 32 22.73 -13.57 -18.20
N LEU A 33 22.40 -12.47 -18.86
CA LEU A 33 23.02 -12.05 -20.11
C LEU A 33 24.32 -11.29 -19.81
N GLN A 34 25.43 -12.01 -19.72
CA GLN A 34 26.76 -11.42 -19.80
C GLN A 34 27.01 -10.96 -21.24
N PHE A 35 26.55 -9.76 -21.58
CA PHE A 35 26.95 -9.14 -22.84
C PHE A 35 28.40 -8.69 -22.73
N SER A 36 29.26 -9.28 -23.56
CA SER A 36 30.70 -9.03 -23.60
C SER A 36 31.07 -7.58 -24.01
N SER A 37 30.08 -6.79 -24.47
CA SER A 37 30.21 -5.36 -24.68
C SER A 37 28.91 -4.66 -24.25
N VAL A 38 29.01 -3.86 -23.18
CA VAL A 38 27.94 -2.99 -22.68
C VAL A 38 28.17 -1.52 -23.05
N GLU A 39 29.22 -1.22 -23.82
CA GLU A 39 29.53 0.16 -24.23
C GLU A 39 28.46 0.74 -25.15
N PHE A 40 27.96 -0.03 -26.11
CA PHE A 40 26.92 0.42 -27.05
C PHE A 40 25.54 0.58 -26.40
N ALA A 41 25.27 -0.17 -25.33
CA ALA A 41 24.02 -0.10 -24.58
C ALA A 41 23.98 1.08 -23.59
N LYS A 42 25.14 1.61 -23.17
CA LYS A 42 25.25 2.81 -22.32
C LYS A 42 24.96 4.10 -23.08
N THR A 43 25.24 4.13 -24.38
CA THR A 43 24.97 5.29 -25.26
C THR A 43 23.50 5.40 -25.65
N LEU A 44 22.73 4.32 -25.55
CA LEU A 44 21.29 4.33 -25.76
C LEU A 44 20.60 4.90 -24.51
N SER A 45 19.88 6.00 -24.69
CA SER A 45 19.05 6.58 -23.64
C SER A 45 18.04 5.53 -23.15
N PRO A 46 17.88 5.35 -21.82
CA PRO A 46 16.97 4.36 -21.28
C PRO A 46 15.56 4.66 -21.76
N SER A 47 14.94 3.69 -22.43
CA SER A 47 13.57 3.84 -22.92
C SER A 47 12.61 4.14 -21.77
N LEU A 48 11.51 4.84 -22.08
CA LEU A 48 10.46 5.15 -21.12
C LEU A 48 9.96 3.88 -20.39
N ARG A 49 9.90 2.74 -21.08
CA ARG A 49 9.58 1.42 -20.49
C ARG A 49 10.63 0.94 -19.48
N ALA A 50 11.92 1.15 -19.75
CA ALA A 50 12.99 0.81 -18.81
C ALA A 50 12.90 1.69 -17.55
N ARG A 51 12.58 2.99 -17.72
CA ARG A 51 12.41 3.91 -16.60
C ARG A 51 11.14 3.63 -15.78
N LEU A 52 10.06 3.13 -16.39
CA LEU A 52 8.80 2.76 -15.71
C LEU A 52 8.75 1.29 -15.26
N ARG A 53 9.86 0.54 -15.33
CA ARG A 53 9.89 -0.87 -14.93
C ARG A 53 9.43 -1.13 -13.49
N TRP A 54 9.62 -0.16 -12.60
CA TRP A 54 9.21 -0.24 -11.20
C TRP A 54 7.73 0.11 -10.97
N LEU A 55 7.06 0.68 -11.97
CA LEU A 55 5.67 1.13 -11.86
C LEU A 55 4.69 -0.02 -11.53
N PRO A 56 4.72 -1.19 -12.20
CA PRO A 56 3.82 -2.28 -11.86
C PRO A 56 4.02 -2.79 -10.44
N ALA A 57 5.27 -2.85 -9.97
CA ALA A 57 5.58 -3.25 -8.60
C ALA A 57 5.06 -2.22 -7.58
N ALA A 58 5.22 -0.92 -7.86
CA ALA A 58 4.70 0.14 -7.00
C ALA A 58 3.16 0.09 -6.90
N VAL A 59 2.48 -0.13 -8.02
CA VAL A 59 1.01 -0.27 -8.06
C VAL A 59 0.54 -1.49 -7.27
N LEU A 60 1.25 -2.63 -7.37
CA LEU A 60 0.93 -3.82 -6.58
C LEU A 60 1.09 -3.58 -5.07
N MET A 61 2.12 -2.84 -4.66
CA MET A 61 2.30 -2.50 -3.24
C MET A 61 1.21 -1.53 -2.76
N ALA A 62 0.84 -0.56 -3.57
CA ALA A 62 -0.23 0.39 -3.25
C ALA A 62 -1.58 -0.33 -3.11
N SER A 63 -1.90 -1.28 -4.00
CA SER A 63 -3.15 -2.06 -3.89
C SER A 63 -3.17 -2.92 -2.62
N MET A 64 -2.04 -3.52 -2.25
CA MET A 64 -1.93 -4.29 -1.02
C MET A 64 -2.08 -3.40 0.23
N ALA A 65 -1.47 -2.20 0.23
CA ALA A 65 -1.67 -1.22 1.28
C ALA A 65 -3.14 -0.82 1.43
N CYS A 66 -3.84 -0.55 0.32
CA CYS A 66 -5.27 -0.28 0.33
C CYS A 66 -6.08 -1.46 0.87
N ALA A 67 -5.72 -2.70 0.52
CA ALA A 67 -6.37 -3.89 1.06
C ALA A 67 -6.21 -4.01 2.58
N ILE A 68 -5.02 -3.73 3.12
CA ILE A 68 -4.77 -3.71 4.57
C ILE A 68 -5.62 -2.63 5.25
N VAL A 69 -5.69 -1.44 4.68
CA VAL A 69 -6.51 -0.33 5.21
C VAL A 69 -8.00 -0.69 5.18
N ALA A 70 -8.48 -1.30 4.11
CA ALA A 70 -9.86 -1.79 4.01
C ALA A 70 -10.14 -2.88 5.07
N LEU A 71 -9.17 -3.78 5.28
CA LEU A 71 -9.26 -4.85 6.27
C LEU A 71 -9.28 -4.32 7.71
N ALA A 72 -8.54 -3.24 8.00
CA ALA A 72 -8.57 -2.57 9.30
C ALA A 72 -9.97 -2.01 9.66
N ARG A 73 -10.89 -1.96 8.68
CA ARG A 73 -12.28 -1.52 8.80
C ARG A 73 -12.38 -0.15 9.49
N PRO A 74 -12.12 0.95 8.75
CA PRO A 74 -12.31 2.31 9.29
C PRO A 74 -13.76 2.48 9.71
N GLN A 75 -14.03 2.49 11.02
CA GLN A 75 -15.35 2.84 11.51
C GLN A 75 -15.41 4.37 11.61
N ARG A 76 -16.15 4.98 10.68
CA ARG A 76 -16.72 6.30 10.96
C ARG A 76 -17.74 6.08 12.07
N ALA A 77 -17.37 6.42 13.28
CA ALA A 77 -18.36 6.71 14.29
C ALA A 77 -19.08 7.98 13.82
N ASP A 78 -20.11 7.81 13.00
CA ASP A 78 -21.25 8.70 13.03
C ASP A 78 -21.84 8.51 14.43
N THR A 79 -21.17 9.10 15.42
CA THR A 79 -21.78 9.38 16.69
C THR A 79 -22.82 10.43 16.35
N LYS A 80 -23.97 9.97 15.84
CA LYS A 80 -25.24 10.44 16.39
C LYS A 80 -25.07 10.19 17.87
N VAL A 81 -24.53 11.20 18.54
CA VAL A 81 -24.49 11.31 19.97
C VAL A 81 -25.94 11.03 20.30
N ARG A 82 -26.25 9.79 20.71
CA ARG A 82 -27.38 9.55 21.57
C ARG A 82 -26.97 10.32 22.81
N LYS A 83 -27.16 11.65 22.76
CA LYS A 83 -27.52 12.41 23.94
C LYS A 83 -28.68 11.56 24.41
N ASN A 84 -28.43 10.82 25.47
CA ASN A 84 -29.48 10.16 26.19
C ASN A 84 -30.34 11.33 26.62
N VAL A 85 -31.35 11.63 25.82
CA VAL A 85 -32.29 12.67 26.16
C VAL A 85 -33.21 11.94 27.11
N GLU A 86 -32.75 11.84 28.35
CA GLU A 86 -33.54 11.51 29.53
C GLU A 86 -34.62 12.58 29.77
N GLY A 87 -35.20 13.14 28.69
CA GLY A 87 -36.00 14.36 28.69
C GLY A 87 -36.36 14.89 27.30
N ILE A 88 -36.56 14.04 26.27
CA ILE A 88 -37.50 14.46 25.20
C ILE A 88 -38.83 13.81 25.54
N ASP A 89 -39.63 14.60 26.24
CA ASP A 89 -41.07 14.45 26.25
C ASP A 89 -41.55 14.65 24.80
N ILE A 90 -42.05 13.59 24.17
CA ILE A 90 -42.65 13.67 22.83
C ILE A 90 -44.15 13.88 23.04
N MET A 91 -44.54 15.09 23.45
CA MET A 91 -45.94 15.49 23.40
C MET A 91 -46.30 15.80 21.94
N LEU A 92 -47.06 14.89 21.34
CA LEU A 92 -47.85 15.18 20.14
C LEU A 92 -49.09 15.96 20.62
N THR A 93 -49.11 17.27 20.39
CA THR A 93 -50.35 18.07 20.39
C THR A 93 -50.75 18.38 18.97
#